data_AF-A0A534Q5D4-F1
#
_entry.id   AF-A0A534Q5D4-F1
#
_cell.length_a   1.000
_cell.length_b   1.000
_cell.length_c   1.000
_cell.angle_alpha   90.00
_cell.angle_beta   90.00
_cell.angle_gamma   90.00
#
_symmetry.space_group_name_H-M   'P 1'
#
loop_
_entity.id
_entity.type
_entity.pdbx_description
1 polymer ?
#
loop_
_entity_poly.entity_id
_entity_poly.type
_entity_poly.pdbx_seq_one_letter_code
_entity_poly.pdbx_strand_id
1 'polypeptide(L)'
;MLDTVQRRLERIRGRPCRQSDALEAMLDHALATWRPKECTRRDHAVFERDGWRCTVPGCTSYRNLHRHHIVFRSHSGSGKQSNLTTLCAWHHQRGIHARVLRCTGVAPDGLRFELGLRADGPPLAVYRSGEVRMA
;
A
#
# COMPACT_ATOMS: atom_id res chain seq x y z
N MET A 1 -29.97 -10.81 -13.19
CA MET A 1 -29.71 -10.15 -11.89
C MET A 1 -30.70 -9.02 -11.65
N LEU A 2 -30.79 -8.04 -12.56
CA LEU A 2 -31.67 -6.87 -12.45
C LEU A 2 -33.18 -7.24 -12.39
N ASP A 3 -33.66 -8.07 -13.30
CA ASP A 3 -35.06 -8.54 -13.32
C ASP A 3 -35.47 -9.28 -12.04
N THR A 4 -34.56 -10.02 -11.42
CA THR A 4 -34.82 -10.72 -10.16
C THR A 4 -35.06 -9.72 -9.03
N VAL A 5 -34.29 -8.64 -9.00
CA VAL A 5 -34.44 -7.56 -8.03
C VAL A 5 -35.71 -6.77 -8.31
N GLN A 6 -36.01 -6.46 -9.58
CA GLN A 6 -37.26 -5.79 -9.96
C GLN A 6 -38.49 -6.58 -9.51
N ARG A 7 -38.59 -7.87 -9.86
CA ARG A 7 -39.71 -8.73 -9.44
C ARG A 7 -39.82 -8.87 -7.92
N ARG A 8 -38.71 -8.76 -7.19
CA ARG A 8 -38.71 -8.75 -5.73
C ARG A 8 -39.22 -7.41 -5.20
N LEU A 9 -38.79 -6.28 -5.77
CA LEU A 9 -39.26 -4.95 -5.39
C LEU A 9 -40.75 -4.77 -5.67
N GLU A 10 -41.25 -5.27 -6.80
CA GLU A 10 -42.67 -5.22 -7.15
C GLU A 10 -43.54 -5.96 -6.12
N ARG A 11 -43.09 -7.15 -5.68
CA ARG A 11 -43.75 -7.90 -4.60
C ARG A 11 -43.75 -7.14 -3.28
N ILE A 12 -42.64 -6.49 -2.92
CA ILE A 12 -42.52 -5.74 -1.65
C ILE A 12 -43.34 -4.46 -1.69
N ARG A 13 -43.32 -3.74 -2.81
CA ARG A 13 -43.96 -2.42 -2.96
C ARG A 13 -45.42 -2.50 -3.40
N GLY A 14 -45.90 -3.68 -3.82
CA GLY A 14 -47.27 -3.89 -4.29
C GLY A 14 -47.61 -3.16 -5.59
N ARG A 15 -46.60 -2.73 -6.35
CA ARG A 15 -46.78 -1.99 -7.63
C ARG A 15 -45.66 -2.30 -8.62
N PRO A 16 -45.91 -2.17 -9.94
CA PRO A 16 -44.88 -2.30 -10.96
C PRO A 16 -43.72 -1.32 -10.71
N CYS A 17 -42.50 -1.79 -10.92
CA CYS A 17 -41.28 -1.01 -10.75
C CYS A 17 -40.53 -0.99 -12.08
N ARG A 18 -39.78 0.07 -12.34
CA ARG A 18 -38.91 0.15 -13.51
C ARG A 18 -37.61 -0.60 -13.23
N GLN A 19 -36.91 -1.01 -14.29
CA GLN A 19 -35.54 -1.52 -14.14
C GLN A 19 -34.59 -0.49 -13.48
N SER A 20 -34.85 0.80 -13.66
CA SER A 20 -34.12 1.88 -12.95
C SER A 20 -34.28 1.79 -11.43
N ASP A 21 -35.49 1.49 -10.94
CA ASP A 21 -35.75 1.35 -9.49
C ASP A 21 -35.00 0.14 -8.91
N ALA A 22 -34.88 -0.92 -9.71
CA ALA A 22 -34.11 -2.10 -9.35
C ALA A 22 -32.61 -1.84 -9.34
N LEU A 23 -32.11 -1.09 -10.33
CA LEU A 23 -30.71 -0.67 -10.37
C LEU A 23 -30.37 0.22 -9.18
N GLU A 24 -31.20 1.22 -8.88
CA GLU A 24 -31.03 2.11 -7.74
C GLU A 24 -31.01 1.33 -6.43
N ALA A 25 -31.94 0.41 -6.21
CA ALA A 25 -31.93 -0.45 -5.02
C ALA A 25 -30.68 -1.35 -4.92
N MET A 26 -30.17 -1.85 -6.05
CA MET A 26 -28.90 -2.60 -6.07
C MET A 26 -27.71 -1.71 -5.71
N LEU A 27 -27.67 -0.48 -6.23
CA LEU A 27 -26.63 0.50 -5.92
C LEU A 27 -26.70 0.92 -4.45
N ASP A 28 -27.88 1.22 -3.92
CA ASP A 28 -28.10 1.55 -2.51
C ASP A 28 -27.65 0.41 -1.59
N HIS A 29 -28.03 -0.82 -1.93
CA HIS A 29 -27.58 -2.00 -1.17
C HIS A 29 -26.06 -2.17 -1.23
N ALA A 30 -25.45 -2.00 -2.42
CA ALA A 30 -24.01 -2.08 -2.58
C ALA A 30 -23.31 -0.98 -1.77
N LEU A 31 -23.81 0.25 -1.81
CA LEU A 31 -23.28 1.36 -1.02
C LEU A 31 -23.44 1.10 0.48
N ALA A 32 -24.60 0.65 0.95
CA ALA A 32 -24.80 0.33 2.37
C ALA A 32 -23.91 -0.83 2.86
N THR A 33 -23.61 -1.79 1.98
CA THR A 33 -22.81 -2.97 2.30
C THR A 33 -21.31 -2.68 2.25
N TRP A 34 -20.86 -1.96 1.21
CA TRP A 34 -19.44 -1.80 0.87
C TRP A 34 -18.90 -0.40 1.15
N ARG A 35 -19.73 0.60 1.49
CA ARG A 35 -19.20 1.88 1.97
C ARG A 35 -18.52 1.67 3.31
N PRO A 36 -17.26 2.09 3.46
CA PRO A 36 -16.63 2.16 4.78
C PRO A 36 -17.46 3.08 5.69
N LYS A 37 -17.98 2.55 6.82
CA LYS A 37 -18.81 3.29 7.78
C LYS A 37 -18.09 4.51 8.38
N GLU A 38 -16.77 4.40 8.47
CA GLU A 38 -15.85 5.50 8.75
C GLU A 38 -14.74 5.34 7.73
N CYS A 39 -14.54 6.35 6.88
CA CYS A 39 -13.30 6.43 6.14
C CYS A 39 -12.22 6.75 7.18
N THR A 40 -11.68 5.72 7.85
CA THR A 40 -10.35 5.86 8.42
C THR A 40 -9.50 6.26 7.23
N ARG A 41 -9.21 7.57 7.13
CA ARG A 41 -8.39 8.12 6.05
C ARG A 41 -7.19 7.21 6.02
N ARG A 42 -7.04 6.45 4.94
CA ARG A 42 -5.88 5.57 4.78
C ARG A 42 -4.69 6.49 4.98
N ASP A 43 -3.92 6.25 6.03
CA ASP A 43 -2.80 7.13 6.36
C ASP A 43 -1.75 6.96 5.26
N HIS A 44 -1.81 7.86 4.29
CA HIS A 44 -0.91 7.89 3.15
C HIS A 44 0.32 8.75 3.44
N ALA A 45 0.51 9.27 4.66
CA ALA A 45 1.58 10.21 4.97
C ALA A 45 2.97 9.66 4.59
N VAL A 46 3.22 8.37 4.79
CA VAL A 46 4.47 7.72 4.37
C VAL A 46 4.63 7.71 2.85
N PHE A 47 3.57 7.42 2.10
CA PHE A 47 3.62 7.43 0.63
C PHE A 47 3.74 8.84 0.07
N GLU A 48 3.02 9.81 0.66
CA GLU A 48 3.09 11.23 0.30
C GLU A 48 4.50 11.79 0.55
N ARG A 49 5.07 11.52 1.73
CA ARG A 49 6.46 11.88 2.08
C ARG A 49 7.46 11.29 1.09
N ASP A 50 7.28 10.03 0.71
CA ASP A 50 8.19 9.31 -0.19
C ASP A 50 7.89 9.57 -1.68
N GLY A 51 7.01 10.53 -2.00
CA GLY A 51 6.70 10.94 -3.38
C GLY A 51 6.00 9.85 -4.21
N TRP A 52 5.27 8.95 -3.56
CA TRP A 52 4.64 7.77 -4.17
C TRP A 52 5.61 6.90 -4.96
N ARG A 53 6.87 6.81 -4.50
CA ARG A 53 7.94 6.07 -5.17
C ARG A 53 8.63 5.11 -4.23
N CYS A 54 9.12 4.01 -4.77
CA CYS A 54 10.04 3.13 -4.06
C CYS A 54 11.30 3.90 -3.66
N THR A 55 11.65 3.88 -2.37
CA THR A 55 12.80 4.61 -1.82
C THR A 55 14.13 3.89 -2.00
N VAL A 56 14.14 2.65 -2.51
CA VAL A 56 15.39 1.95 -2.85
C VAL A 56 16.12 2.71 -3.96
N PRO A 57 17.41 3.05 -3.79
CA PRO A 57 18.19 3.78 -4.78
C PRO A 57 18.16 3.15 -6.17
N GLY A 58 18.02 3.97 -7.20
CA GLY A 58 17.92 3.54 -8.59
C GLY A 58 16.58 2.94 -9.01
N CYS A 59 15.65 2.67 -8.07
CA CYS A 59 14.32 2.20 -8.43
C CYS A 59 13.43 3.35 -8.91
N THR A 60 12.70 3.12 -10.00
CA THR A 60 11.75 4.07 -10.62
C THR A 60 10.30 3.64 -10.46
N SER A 61 10.00 2.65 -9.61
CA SER A 61 8.64 2.11 -9.47
C SER A 61 7.74 3.04 -8.65
N TYR A 62 6.57 3.36 -9.22
CA TYR A 62 5.45 4.07 -8.59
C TYR A 62 4.22 3.18 -8.36
N ARG A 63 4.32 1.88 -8.66
CA ARG A 63 3.21 0.91 -8.58
C ARG A 63 3.46 -0.15 -7.52
N ASN A 64 2.38 -0.75 -7.03
CA ASN A 64 2.37 -1.83 -6.05
C ASN A 64 3.24 -1.50 -4.82
N LEU A 65 2.97 -0.34 -4.22
CA LEU A 65 3.75 0.21 -3.11
C LEU A 65 3.26 -0.33 -1.77
N HIS A 66 4.20 -0.66 -0.91
CA HIS A 66 3.97 -1.15 0.44
C HIS A 66 4.69 -0.25 1.45
N ARG A 67 4.07 -0.01 2.60
CA ARG A 67 4.76 0.54 3.78
C ARG A 67 5.60 -0.57 4.40
N HIS A 68 6.89 -0.34 4.50
CA HIS A 68 7.83 -1.27 5.09
C HIS A 68 8.34 -0.73 6.42
N HIS A 69 8.38 -1.57 7.46
CA HIS A 69 8.97 -1.20 8.75
C HIS A 69 10.48 -1.42 8.70
N ILE A 70 11.28 -0.38 8.96
CA ILE A 70 12.75 -0.43 8.93
C ILE A 70 13.26 -1.35 10.05
N VAL A 71 12.86 -1.06 11.30
CA VAL A 71 12.86 -2.04 12.38
C VAL A 71 11.59 -2.86 12.25
N PHE A 72 11.71 -4.15 12.00
CA PHE A 72 10.55 -5.01 11.77
C PHE A 72 9.57 -4.99 12.93
N ARG A 73 8.27 -5.08 12.61
CA ARG A 73 7.21 -5.19 13.61
C ARG A 73 7.37 -6.42 14.52
N SER A 74 7.93 -7.52 14.00
CA SER A 74 8.27 -8.71 14.79
C SER A 74 9.39 -8.47 15.82
N HIS A 75 10.15 -7.39 15.66
CA HIS A 75 11.19 -6.94 16.57
C HIS A 75 10.74 -5.66 17.30
N SER A 76 9.44 -5.53 17.55
CA SER A 76 8.82 -4.40 18.26
C SER A 76 9.03 -3.04 17.58
N GLY A 77 9.28 -3.01 16.27
CA GLY A 77 9.39 -1.77 15.50
C GLY A 77 8.10 -0.95 15.52
N SER A 78 8.23 0.36 15.77
CA SER A 78 7.07 1.26 15.88
C SER A 78 6.37 1.50 14.54
N GLY A 79 5.09 1.86 14.58
CA GLY A 79 4.34 2.35 13.41
C GLY A 79 4.54 3.83 13.10
N LYS A 80 5.50 4.50 13.76
CA LYS A 80 5.81 5.92 13.49
C LYS A 80 6.40 6.06 12.08
N GLN A 81 6.13 7.19 11.43
CA GLN A 81 6.64 7.45 10.08
C GLN A 81 8.17 7.33 9.99
N SER A 82 8.91 7.69 11.05
CA SER A 82 10.37 7.56 11.10
C SER A 82 10.89 6.11 11.02
N ASN A 83 10.06 5.12 11.36
CA ASN A 83 10.36 3.69 11.21
C ASN A 83 9.71 3.07 9.96
N LEU A 84 9.09 3.87 9.09
CA LEU A 84 8.40 3.39 7.89
C LEU A 84 9.01 4.00 6.64
N THR A 85 9.12 3.21 5.57
CA THR A 85 9.52 3.67 4.23
C THR A 85 8.71 2.99 3.14
N THR A 86 8.62 3.60 1.97
CA THR A 86 7.87 3.11 0.82
C THR A 86 8.72 2.20 -0.06
N LEU A 87 8.30 0.95 -0.24
CA LEU A 87 8.96 -0.02 -1.14
C LEU A 87 7.98 -0.56 -2.17
N CYS A 88 8.41 -0.81 -3.40
CA CYS A 88 7.62 -1.60 -4.34
C CYS A 88 7.51 -3.07 -3.87
N ALA A 89 6.50 -3.80 -4.33
CA ALA A 89 6.26 -5.17 -3.93
C ALA A 89 7.48 -6.09 -4.10
N TRP A 90 8.28 -5.90 -5.16
CA TRP A 90 9.51 -6.66 -5.37
C TRP A 90 10.56 -6.36 -4.31
N HIS A 91 10.95 -5.09 -4.12
CA HIS A 91 11.94 -4.71 -3.11
C HIS A 91 11.46 -5.02 -1.68
N HIS A 92 10.15 -4.96 -1.42
CA HIS A 92 9.61 -5.36 -0.14
C HIS A 92 9.78 -6.87 0.08
N GLN A 93 9.21 -7.71 -0.78
CA GLN A 93 9.10 -9.15 -0.52
C GLN A 93 10.33 -9.94 -0.97
N ARG A 94 10.83 -9.67 -2.18
CA ARG A 94 11.99 -10.36 -2.76
C ARG A 94 13.32 -9.68 -2.41
N GLY A 95 13.26 -8.42 -2.00
CA GLY A 95 14.42 -7.67 -1.57
C GLY A 95 14.72 -7.86 -0.09
N ILE A 96 13.95 -7.17 0.76
CA ILE A 96 14.18 -7.15 2.21
C ILE A 96 13.91 -8.51 2.83
N HIS A 97 12.69 -9.05 2.65
CA HIS A 97 12.28 -10.26 3.37
C HIS A 97 13.05 -11.51 2.91
N ALA A 98 13.51 -11.55 1.67
CA ALA A 98 14.39 -12.60 1.16
C ALA A 98 15.88 -12.37 1.44
N ARG A 99 16.25 -11.31 2.19
CA ARG A 99 17.64 -10.96 2.55
C ARG A 99 18.58 -10.77 1.35
N VAL A 100 18.04 -10.27 0.24
CA VAL A 100 18.85 -9.81 -0.92
C VAL A 100 19.31 -8.37 -0.71
N LEU A 101 18.53 -7.58 0.04
CA LEU A 101 18.87 -6.22 0.42
C LEU A 101 18.56 -5.94 1.90
N ARG A 102 19.25 -4.95 2.48
CA ARG A 102 19.00 -4.44 3.84
C ARG A 102 18.63 -2.97 3.80
N CYS A 103 17.67 -2.57 4.63
CA CYS A 103 17.37 -1.18 4.93
C CYS A 103 17.52 -0.95 6.43
N THR A 104 18.33 0.03 6.84
CA THR A 104 18.49 0.43 8.23
C THR A 104 18.42 1.95 8.37
N GLY A 105 18.37 2.44 9.61
CA GLY A 105 18.37 3.87 9.91
C GLY A 105 16.98 4.44 10.19
N VAL A 106 16.78 5.71 9.85
CA VAL A 106 15.57 6.48 10.19
C VAL A 106 15.07 7.22 8.95
N ALA A 107 13.80 7.04 8.60
CA ALA A 107 13.22 7.74 7.45
C ALA A 107 12.87 9.21 7.76
N PRO A 108 12.90 10.10 6.75
CA PRO A 108 13.31 9.83 5.36
C PRO A 108 14.83 9.97 5.11
N ASP A 109 15.51 10.82 5.88
CA ASP A 109 16.86 11.30 5.51
C ASP A 109 18.02 10.47 6.10
N GLY A 110 17.73 9.52 6.99
CA GLY A 110 18.73 8.68 7.65
C GLY A 110 18.75 7.24 7.14
N LEU A 111 18.15 6.94 5.99
CA LEU A 111 18.09 5.59 5.45
C LEU A 111 19.44 5.14 4.90
N ARG A 112 19.80 3.88 5.18
CA ARG A 112 20.95 3.20 4.59
C ARG A 112 20.48 1.91 3.91
N PHE A 113 20.79 1.79 2.62
CA PHE A 113 20.50 0.61 1.81
C PHE A 113 21.78 -0.16 1.52
N GLU A 114 21.76 -1.46 1.81
CA GLU A 114 22.79 -2.41 1.38
C GLU A 114 22.18 -3.33 0.32
N LEU A 115 22.73 -3.30 -0.89
CA LEU A 115 22.23 -4.07 -2.02
C LEU A 115 23.17 -5.23 -2.34
N GLY A 116 22.59 -6.37 -2.71
CA GLY A 116 23.35 -7.57 -3.04
C GLY A 116 24.09 -8.11 -1.82
N LEU A 117 23.36 -8.38 -0.74
CA LEU A 117 23.90 -9.04 0.44
C LEU A 117 24.47 -10.41 0.04
N ARG A 118 25.67 -10.72 0.54
CA ARG A 118 26.38 -11.99 0.30
C ARG A 118 26.69 -12.64 1.64
N ALA A 119 26.70 -13.98 1.68
CA ALA A 119 27.05 -14.71 2.89
C ALA A 119 28.51 -14.45 3.31
N ASP A 120 29.41 -14.41 2.33
CA ASP A 120 30.86 -14.44 2.58
C ASP A 120 31.56 -13.12 2.21
N GLY A 121 30.90 -11.98 2.39
CA GLY A 121 31.51 -10.70 2.07
C GLY A 121 30.61 -9.48 2.21
N PRO A 122 31.15 -8.28 1.91
CA PRO A 122 30.37 -7.05 1.98
C PRO A 122 29.25 -7.04 0.92
N PRO A 123 28.20 -6.23 1.12
CA PRO A 123 27.21 -5.99 0.08
C PRO A 123 27.87 -5.48 -1.21
N LEU A 124 27.23 -5.72 -2.36
CA LEU A 124 27.69 -5.22 -3.65
C LEU A 124 27.68 -3.69 -3.73
N ALA A 125 26.71 -3.06 -3.07
CA ALA A 125 26.63 -1.59 -3.00
C ALA A 125 26.02 -1.13 -1.68
N VAL A 126 26.45 0.03 -1.22
CA VAL A 126 25.91 0.71 -0.05
C VAL A 126 25.54 2.13 -0.46
N TYR A 127 24.34 2.55 -0.08
CA TYR A 127 23.83 3.89 -0.33
C TYR A 127 23.28 4.48 0.95
N ARG A 128 23.56 5.76 1.21
CA ARG A 128 22.88 6.52 2.26
C ARG A 128 21.99 7.59 1.65
N SER A 129 20.86 7.87 2.31
CA SER A 129 19.99 8.98 1.95
C SER A 129 20.80 10.28 1.98
N GLY A 130 20.61 11.12 0.96
CA GLY A 130 21.43 12.33 0.72
C GLY A 130 22.71 12.13 -0.11
N GLU A 131 23.26 10.90 -0.22
CA GLU A 131 24.43 10.64 -1.09
C GLU A 131 24.05 10.53 -2.57
N VAL A 132 22.79 10.18 -2.87
CA VAL A 132 22.27 10.04 -4.22
C VAL A 132 21.41 11.26 -4.57
N ARG A 133 21.96 12.21 -5.32
CA ARG A 133 21.18 13.28 -5.96
C ARG A 133 20.60 12.73 -7.26
N MET A 134 19.27 12.68 -7.37
CA MET A 134 18.62 12.51 -8.66
C MET A 134 18.75 13.84 -9.40
N ALA A 135 19.40 13.84 -10.57
CA ALA A 135 19.45 14.98 -11.48
C ALA A 135 18.07 15.26 -12.08
#